data_AF-A0A931Y3C1-F1
#
_entry.id   AF-A0A931Y3C1-F1
#
_cell.length_a   1.000
_cell.length_b   1.000
_cell.length_c   1.000
_cell.angle_alpha   90.00
_cell.angle_beta   90.00
_cell.angle_gamma   90.00
#
_symmetry.space_group_name_H-M   'P 1'
#
loop_
_entity.id
_entity.type
_entity.pdbx_description
1 polymer ?
#
loop_
_entity_poly.entity_id
_entity_poly.type
_entity_poly.pdbx_seq_one_letter_code
_entity_poly.pdbx_strand_id
1 'polypeptide(L)' 'MAENTKIALFKGKTIRRTLNQNEWWFSVVDVVAALTDSANPRDYWFKMKIREKDEAEIELSTVCRQLN' A
#
# COMPACT_ATOMS: atom_id res chain seq x y z
N MET A 1 -12.12 -20.72 -5.59
CA MET A 1 -12.47 -19.35 -6.03
C MET A 1 -11.20 -18.74 -6.58
N ALA A 2 -11.21 -18.25 -7.81
CA ALA A 2 -9.97 -17.98 -8.56
C ALA A 2 -9.25 -16.72 -8.03
N GLU A 3 -8.07 -16.93 -7.45
CA GLU A 3 -7.07 -15.91 -7.12
C GLU A 3 -6.68 -15.12 -8.37
N ASN A 4 -7.32 -13.99 -8.60
CA ASN A 4 -7.07 -13.14 -9.78
C ASN A 4 -6.05 -12.03 -9.46
N THR A 5 -5.04 -12.35 -8.65
CA THR A 5 -3.93 -11.45 -8.33
C THR A 5 -3.04 -11.34 -9.56
N LYS A 6 -3.22 -10.26 -10.33
CA LYS A 6 -2.44 -10.00 -11.54
C LYS A 6 -1.27 -9.09 -11.16
N ILE A 7 -0.10 -9.28 -11.75
CA ILE A 7 1.06 -8.40 -11.50
C ILE A 7 0.96 -7.20 -12.45
N ALA A 8 1.26 -6.00 -11.97
CA ALA A 8 1.54 -4.82 -12.79
C ALA A 8 3.03 -4.46 -12.66
N LEU A 9 3.67 -4.12 -13.78
CA LEU A 9 5.08 -3.72 -13.79
C LEU A 9 5.18 -2.19 -13.80
N PHE A 10 5.90 -1.61 -12.85
CA PHE A 10 6.21 -0.18 -12.81
C PHE A 10 7.72 0.01 -12.68
N LYS A 11 8.38 0.55 -13.71
CA LYS A 11 9.85 0.72 -13.76
C LYS A 11 10.63 -0.56 -13.39
N GLY A 12 10.14 -1.73 -13.80
CA GLY A 12 10.74 -3.03 -13.47
C GLY A 12 10.39 -3.56 -12.06
N LYS A 13 9.68 -2.79 -11.24
CA LYS A 13 9.17 -3.23 -9.93
C LYS A 13 7.77 -3.84 -10.09
N THR A 14 7.53 -4.96 -9.44
CA THR A 14 6.23 -5.65 -9.46
C THR A 14 5.31 -5.07 -8.38
N ILE A 15 4.11 -4.65 -8.79
CA ILE A 15 3.05 -4.17 -7.88
C ILE A 15 1.92 -5.18 -7.88
N ARG A 16 1.57 -5.71 -6.71
CA ARG A 16 0.40 -6.56 -6.54
C ARG A 16 -0.88 -5.77 -6.80
N ARG A 17 -1.76 -6.32 -7.63
CA ARG A 17 -3.10 -5.79 -7.85
C ARG A 17 -4.15 -6.90 -7.89
N THR A 18 -5.38 -6.55 -7.54
CA THR A 18 -6.55 -7.39 -7.71
C THR A 18 -7.67 -6.57 -8.35
N LEU A 19 -8.53 -7.24 -9.10
CA LEU A 19 -9.75 -6.63 -9.64
C LEU A 19 -10.87 -6.90 -8.64
N ASN A 20 -11.39 -5.86 -8.00
CA ASN A 20 -12.48 -5.95 -7.05
C ASN A 20 -13.59 -4.98 -7.45
N GLN A 21 -14.84 -5.45 -7.58
CA GLN A 21 -15.99 -4.60 -7.95
C GLN A 21 -15.73 -3.70 -9.18
N ASN A 22 -15.10 -4.25 -10.22
CA ASN A 22 -14.69 -3.53 -11.44
C ASN A 22 -13.64 -2.41 -11.22
N GLU A 23 -13.04 -2.34 -10.04
CA GLU A 23 -11.97 -1.41 -9.71
C GLU A 23 -10.64 -2.14 -9.49
N TRP A 24 -9.54 -1.49 -9.88
CA TRP A 24 -8.20 -2.00 -9.61
C TRP A 24 -7.74 -1.59 -8.22
N TRP A 25 -7.51 -2.58 -7.38
CA TRP A 25 -6.94 -2.40 -6.06
C TRP A 25 -5.47 -2.75 -6.08
N PHE A 26 -4.63 -1.94 -5.45
CA PHE A 26 -3.18 -2.10 -5.45
C PHE A 26 -2.64 -2.22 -4.02
N SER A 27 -1.53 -2.95 -3.87
CA SER A 27 -0.77 -2.93 -2.62
C SER A 27 -0.09 -1.58 -2.44
N VAL A 28 -0.55 -0.80 -1.45
CA VAL A 28 0.07 0.48 -1.08
C VAL A 28 1.56 0.32 -0.73
N VAL A 29 1.91 -0.78 -0.04
CA VAL A 29 3.32 -1.04 0.33
C VAL A 29 4.20 -1.26 -0.90
N ASP A 30 3.67 -1.92 -1.94
CA ASP A 30 4.42 -2.18 -3.17
C ASP A 30 4.60 -0.88 -3.97
N VAL A 31 3.58 -0.02 -3.97
CA VAL A 31 3.65 1.33 -4.56
C VAL A 31 4.71 2.17 -3.85
N VAL A 32 4.70 2.18 -2.51
CA VAL A 32 5.72 2.89 -1.72
C VAL A 32 7.12 2.37 -2.04
N ALA A 33 7.29 1.05 -2.09
CA ALA A 33 8.57 0.44 -2.45
C ALA A 33 9.05 0.85 -3.86
N ALA A 34 8.13 0.87 -4.83
CA ALA A 34 8.43 1.21 -6.22
C ALA A 34 8.75 2.70 -6.44
N LEU A 35 8.24 3.59 -5.58
CA LEU A 35 8.44 5.04 -5.71
C LEU A 35 9.58 5.59 -4.86
N THR A 36 9.87 4.96 -3.72
CA THR A 36 10.83 5.50 -2.74
C THR A 36 12.14 4.73 -2.69
N ASP A 37 12.21 3.55 -3.31
CA ASP A 37 13.31 2.58 -3.16
C ASP A 37 13.70 2.32 -1.68
N SER A 38 12.75 2.52 -0.75
CA SER A 38 12.97 2.32 0.67
C SER A 38 13.29 0.86 0.98
N ALA A 39 14.33 0.62 1.79
CA ALA A 39 14.67 -0.71 2.29
C ALA A 39 13.58 -1.29 3.20
N ASN A 40 12.73 -0.43 3.81
CA ASN A 40 11.58 -0.84 4.60
C ASN A 40 10.34 0.00 4.22
N PRO A 41 9.64 -0.36 3.13
CA PRO A 41 8.50 0.39 2.62
C PRO A 41 7.29 0.35 3.57
N ARG A 42 7.20 -0.67 4.45
CA ARG A 42 6.15 -0.75 5.47
C ARG A 42 6.34 0.29 6.56
N ASP A 43 7.57 0.47 7.05
CA ASP A 43 7.91 1.51 8.02
C ASP A 43 7.75 2.91 7.40
N TYR A 44 8.15 3.08 6.14
CA TYR A 44 7.90 4.31 5.41
C TYR A 44 6.40 4.67 5.37
N TRP A 45 5.56 3.71 4.94
CA TRP A 45 4.10 3.89 4.94
C TRP A 45 3.57 4.21 6.35
N PHE A 46 4.04 3.52 7.38
CA PHE A 46 3.63 3.79 8.76
C PHE A 46 3.96 5.22 9.21
N LYS A 47 5.19 5.69 8.98
CA LYS A 47 5.62 7.05 9.29
C LYS A 47 4.83 8.10 8.51
N MET A 48 4.52 7.82 7.24
CA MET A 48 3.69 8.70 6.43
C MET A 48 2.29 8.88 7.04
N LYS A 49 1.66 7.80 7.49
CA LYS A 49 0.35 7.89 8.18
C LYS A 49 0.39 8.70 9.46
N ILE A 50 1.50 8.65 10.21
CA ILE A 50 1.66 9.48 11.42
C ILE A 50 1.73 10.96 11.01
N ARG A 51 2.58 11.30 10.04
CA ARG A 51 2.73 12.69 9.55
C ARG A 51 1.42 13.26 9.04
N GLU A 52 0.69 12.51 8.21
CA GLU A 52 -0.60 12.96 7.65
C GLU A 52 -1.68 13.12 8.73
N LYS A 53 -1.65 12.28 9.76
CA LYS A 53 -2.53 12.43 10.93
C LYS A 53 -2.19 13.68 11.74
N ASP A 54 -0.90 13.96 11.92
CA ASP A 54 -0.45 15.09 12.74
C ASP A 54 -0.58 16.44 12.00
N GLU A 55 -0.35 16.46 10.68
CA GLU A 55 -0.34 17.68 9.87
C GLU A 55 -1.72 18.02 9.27
N ALA A 56 -2.48 17.01 8.83
CA ALA A 56 -3.72 17.21 8.10
C ALA A 56 -4.96 16.64 8.82
N GLU A 57 -4.78 16.02 10.00
CA GLU A 57 -5.85 15.29 10.72
C GLU A 57 -6.50 14.18 9.87
N ILE A 58 -5.80 13.68 8.85
CA ILE A 58 -6.29 12.65 7.93
C ILE A 58 -5.81 11.26 8.37
N GLU A 59 -6.74 10.32 8.53
CA GLU A 59 -6.43 8.93 8.87
C GLU A 59 -6.46 8.03 7.62
N LEU A 60 -5.28 7.73 7.06
CA LEU A 60 -5.11 6.95 5.82
C LEU A 60 -5.36 5.45 5.95
N SER A 61 -5.61 4.96 7.16
CA SER A 61 -5.98 3.56 7.39
C SER A 61 -6.77 3.47 8.68
N THR A 62 -7.79 2.61 8.71
CA THR A 62 -8.44 2.20 9.96
C THR A 62 -7.40 1.66 10.95
N VAL A 63 -7.67 1.83 12.26
CA VAL A 63 -6.81 1.34 13.34
C VAL A 63 -6.89 -0.19 13.40
N CYS A 64 -6.26 -0.85 12.44
CA CYS A 64 -6.05 -2.29 12.41
C CYS A 64 -4.65 -2.59 12.94
N ARG A 65 -4.39 -2.23 14.21
CA ARG A 65 -3.22 -2.73 14.93
C ARG A 65 -3.58 -4.12 15.43
N GLN A 66 -3.17 -5.13 14.66
CA GLN A 66 -3.01 -6.53 15.06
C GLN A 66 -4.17 -7.10 15.92
N LEU A 67 -5.00 -7.97 15.32
CA LEU A 67 -5.82 -8.88 16.13
C LEU A 67 -4.87 -9.66 17.05
N ASN A 68 -4.97 -9.41 18.36
CA ASN A 68 -4.32 -10.24 19.37
C ASN A 68 -4.92 -11.65 19.35
#